data_AF-A0A4S4H724-F1
#
_entry.id   AF-A0A4S4H724-F1
#
_cell.length_a   1.000
_cell.length_b   1.000
_cell.length_c   1.000
_cell.angle_alpha   90.00
_cell.angle_beta   90.00
_cell.angle_gamma   90.00
#
_symmetry.space_group_name_H-M   'P 1'
#
loop_
_entity.id
_entity.type
_entity.pdbx_description
1 polymer ?
#
loop_
_entity_poly.entity_id
_entity_poly.type
_entity_poly.pdbx_seq_one_letter_code
_entity_poly.pdbx_strand_id
1 'polypeptide(L)'
;MPCFAGSVSQDGSLVFNGVYDRMTMLGADASLPLGKLVVRSEFAEYLGEVQTPTQIETNPQKKNTLNFLIGIDWYPGNDWTIAAQYSHKYIAGFSTGIAGYRNSGLATLRIAKDLF
;
A
#
# COMPACT_ATOMS: atom_id res chain seq x y z
N MET A 1 7.19 4.04 -3.67
CA MET A 1 8.07 2.86 -3.56
C MET A 1 9.00 2.81 -4.78
N PRO A 2 10.19 2.18 -4.70
CA PRO A 2 11.00 1.97 -5.89
C PRO A 2 10.25 1.06 -6.88
N CYS A 3 10.31 1.39 -8.17
CA CYS A 3 9.90 0.50 -9.24
C CYS A 3 11.13 -0.31 -9.67
N PHE A 4 10.97 -1.59 -10.03
CA PHE A 4 12.07 -2.38 -10.57
C PHE A 4 11.90 -2.55 -12.08
N ALA A 5 12.93 -2.21 -12.85
CA ALA A 5 12.99 -2.46 -14.29
C ALA A 5 14.09 -3.49 -14.58
N GLY A 6 13.71 -4.60 -15.20
CA GLY A 6 14.65 -5.65 -15.59
C GLY A 6 15.28 -5.39 -16.95
N SER A 7 16.54 -5.75 -17.13
CA SER A 7 17.25 -5.78 -18.42
C SER A 7 18.19 -7.00 -18.50
N VAL A 8 18.46 -7.50 -19.71
CA VAL A 8 19.49 -8.53 -19.93
C VAL A 8 20.79 -7.83 -20.32
N SER A 9 21.89 -8.12 -19.61
CA SER A 9 23.22 -7.60 -19.96
C SER A 9 23.87 -8.42 -21.09
N GLN A 10 24.93 -7.88 -21.69
CA GLN A 10 25.61 -8.51 -22.83
C GLN A 10 26.22 -9.89 -22.52
N ASP A 11 26.54 -10.17 -21.26
CA ASP A 11 27.02 -11.46 -20.75
C ASP A 11 25.89 -12.44 -20.40
N GLY A 12 24.63 -12.07 -20.65
CA GLY A 12 23.45 -12.89 -20.39
C GLY A 12 22.94 -12.83 -18.95
N SER A 13 23.49 -11.96 -18.09
CA SER A 13 22.99 -11.78 -16.73
C SER A 13 21.65 -11.01 -16.71
N LEU A 14 20.80 -11.33 -15.73
CA LEU A 14 19.56 -10.58 -15.46
C LEU A 14 19.83 -9.49 -14.44
N VAL A 15 19.65 -8.24 -14.84
CA VAL A 15 19.89 -7.07 -14.00
C VAL A 15 18.56 -6.38 -13.69
N PHE A 16 18.27 -6.15 -12.41
CA PHE A 16 17.13 -5.35 -11.97
C PHE A 16 17.61 -4.00 -11.44
N ASN A 17 17.18 -2.92 -12.09
CA ASN A 17 17.50 -1.56 -11.70
C ASN A 17 16.35 -0.94 -10.92
N GLY A 18 16.66 -0.28 -9.81
CA GLY A 18 15.71 0.56 -9.08
C GLY A 18 15.47 1.85 -9.84
N VAL A 19 14.21 2.09 -10.22
CA VAL A 19 13.75 3.32 -10.87
C VAL A 19 13.08 4.21 -9.82
N TYR A 20 13.61 5.42 -9.66
CA TYR A 20 13.21 6.39 -8.65
C TYR A 20 12.65 7.64 -9.32
N ASP A 21 11.33 7.64 -9.52
CA ASP A 21 10.62 8.75 -10.13
C ASP A 21 9.88 9.58 -9.08
N ARG A 22 9.86 10.90 -9.28
CA ARG A 22 9.05 11.79 -8.46
C ARG A 22 7.56 11.55 -8.72
N MET A 23 6.79 11.53 -7.65
CA MET A 23 5.33 11.52 -7.65
C MET A 23 4.82 12.58 -6.68
N THR A 24 3.58 13.03 -6.85
CA THR A 24 2.90 13.93 -5.90
C THR A 24 1.94 13.12 -5.05
N MET A 25 1.90 13.38 -3.74
CA MET A 25 0.99 12.71 -2.81
C MET A 25 0.00 13.72 -2.25
N LEU A 26 -1.29 13.41 -2.34
CA LEU A 26 -2.37 14.10 -1.63
C LEU A 26 -2.90 13.16 -0.56
N GLY A 27 -2.70 13.51 0.70
CA GLY A 27 -3.06 12.66 1.84
C GLY A 27 -4.06 13.35 2.76
N ALA A 28 -4.90 12.55 3.40
CA ALA A 28 -5.75 12.96 4.50
C ALA A 28 -5.88 11.80 5.50
N ASP A 29 -5.88 12.14 6.79
CA ASP A 29 -6.10 11.19 7.87
C ASP A 29 -7.21 11.68 8.82
N ALA A 30 -7.82 10.74 9.51
CA ALA A 30 -8.79 11.01 10.57
C ALA A 30 -8.64 9.99 11.70
N SER A 31 -8.80 10.46 12.93
CA SER A 31 -8.87 9.62 14.12
C SER A 31 -9.98 10.10 15.03
N LEU A 32 -10.94 9.23 15.32
CA LEU A 32 -12.16 9.55 16.06
C LEU A 32 -12.30 8.65 17.28
N PRO A 33 -12.19 9.20 18.51
CA PRO A 33 -12.50 8.46 19.73
C PRO A 33 -14.02 8.43 19.97
N LEU A 34 -14.58 7.23 19.99
CA LEU A 34 -15.99 6.90 20.25
C LEU A 34 -16.10 6.11 21.56
N GLY A 35 -15.77 6.77 22.67
CA GLY A 35 -15.71 6.14 23.99
C GLY A 35 -14.58 5.11 24.09
N LYS A 36 -14.93 3.83 24.22
CA LYS A 36 -13.97 2.71 24.28
C LYS A 36 -13.49 2.24 22.90
N LEU A 37 -14.03 2.79 21.82
CA LEU A 37 -13.67 2.47 20.44
C LEU A 37 -12.93 3.65 19.84
N VAL A 38 -11.85 3.42 19.11
CA VAL A 38 -11.17 4.41 18.27
C VAL A 38 -11.29 3.96 16.84
N VAL A 39 -11.74 4.85 15.96
CA VAL A 39 -11.73 4.63 14.51
C VAL A 39 -10.59 5.45 13.92
N ARG A 40 -9.78 4.83 13.06
CA ARG A 40 -8.70 5.49 12.31
C ARG A 40 -8.92 5.27 10.83
N SER A 41 -8.66 6.29 10.03
CA SER A 41 -8.62 6.15 8.58
C SER A 41 -7.53 7.03 7.98
N GLU A 42 -6.90 6.54 6.94
CA GLU A 42 -5.94 7.26 6.13
C GLU A 42 -6.30 7.06 4.65
N PHE A 43 -6.15 8.11 3.86
CA PHE A 43 -6.37 8.14 2.43
C PHE A 43 -5.21 8.86 1.77
N ALA A 44 -4.66 8.31 0.70
CA ALA A 44 -3.57 8.91 -0.05
C ALA A 44 -3.71 8.63 -1.55
N GLU A 45 -3.84 9.70 -2.35
CA GLU A 45 -3.76 9.64 -3.81
C GLU A 45 -2.33 9.98 -4.24
N TYR A 46 -1.68 9.04 -4.92
CA TYR A 46 -0.37 9.25 -5.53
C TYR A 46 -0.56 9.56 -7.02
N LEU A 47 -0.18 10.76 -7.42
CA LEU A 47 -0.23 11.23 -8.80
C LEU A 47 1.10 10.93 -9.48
N GLY A 48 1.05 10.11 -10.54
CA GLY A 48 2.22 9.71 -11.32
C GLY A 48 3.15 8.72 -10.62
N GLU A 49 2.63 7.81 -9.79
CA GLU A 49 3.42 6.72 -9.21
C GLU A 49 3.94 5.79 -10.32
N VAL A 50 5.25 5.56 -10.34
CA VAL A 50 5.89 4.61 -11.26
C VAL A 50 5.58 3.16 -10.88
N GLN A 51 5.18 2.36 -11.86
CA GLN A 51 4.76 0.96 -11.69
C GLN A 51 5.76 0.00 -12.31
N THR A 52 6.06 -1.08 -11.57
CA THR A 52 6.90 -2.19 -12.03
C THR A 52 6.31 -2.86 -13.27
N PRO A 53 7.03 -2.93 -14.39
CA PRO A 53 6.62 -3.68 -15.57
C PRO A 53 6.51 -5.18 -15.32
N THR A 54 5.58 -5.85 -16.00
CA THR A 54 5.48 -7.32 -16.01
C THR A 54 6.61 -7.98 -16.78
N GLN A 55 7.12 -7.32 -17.83
CA GLN A 55 8.13 -7.85 -18.75
C GLN A 55 9.48 -7.15 -18.56
N ILE A 56 10.55 -7.92 -18.79
CA ILE A 56 11.93 -7.41 -18.85
C ILE A 56 12.07 -6.54 -20.10
N GLU A 57 13.00 -5.58 -20.08
CA GLU A 57 13.29 -4.65 -21.19
C GLU A 57 12.09 -3.76 -21.57
N THR A 58 11.13 -3.63 -20.67
CA THR A 58 9.96 -2.76 -20.84
C THR A 58 10.10 -1.54 -19.96
N ASN A 59 9.75 -0.38 -20.51
CA ASN A 59 9.77 0.87 -19.75
C ASN A 59 8.69 0.90 -18.66
N PRO A 60 9.02 1.30 -17.42
CA PRO A 60 8.04 1.57 -16.37
C PRO A 60 6.96 2.55 -16.78
N GLN A 61 5.73 2.28 -16.33
CA GLN A 61 4.57 3.12 -16.61
C GLN A 61 4.23 3.95 -15.38
N LYS A 62 3.85 5.22 -15.57
CA LYS A 62 3.28 6.05 -14.48
C LYS A 62 1.78 5.88 -14.43
N LYS A 63 1.26 5.68 -13.23
CA LYS A 63 -0.19 5.58 -12.95
C LYS A 63 -0.52 6.38 -11.70
N ASN A 64 -1.75 6.86 -11.64
CA ASN A 64 -2.26 7.36 -10.37
C ASN A 64 -2.70 6.16 -9.53
N THR A 65 -2.41 6.20 -8.24
CA THR A 65 -2.81 5.15 -7.33
C THR A 65 -3.47 5.70 -6.09
N LEU A 66 -4.60 5.09 -5.75
CA LEU A 66 -5.28 5.35 -4.52
C LEU A 66 -4.84 4.36 -3.46
N ASN A 67 -4.43 4.84 -2.29
CA ASN A 67 -4.15 4.03 -1.12
C ASN A 67 -5.12 4.44 -0.02
N PHE A 68 -5.76 3.49 0.64
CA PHE A 68 -6.58 3.76 1.81
C PHE A 68 -6.32 2.75 2.90
N LEU A 69 -6.49 3.19 4.14
CA LEU A 69 -6.41 2.38 5.34
C LEU A 69 -7.56 2.76 6.25
N ILE A 70 -8.25 1.77 6.81
CA ILE A 70 -9.26 1.96 7.84
C ILE A 70 -9.01 0.96 8.96
N GLY A 71 -9.12 1.42 10.20
CA GLY A 71 -8.86 0.62 11.37
C GLY A 71 -9.79 0.97 12.52
N ILE A 72 -9.98 -0.02 13.38
CA ILE A 72 -10.69 0.11 14.64
C ILE A 72 -9.81 -0.43 15.75
N ASP A 73 -9.88 0.20 16.92
CA ASP A 73 -9.25 -0.26 18.15
C ASP A 73 -10.28 -0.16 19.26
N TRP A 74 -10.57 -1.30 19.86
CA TRP A 74 -11.57 -1.43 20.89
C TRP A 74 -10.92 -1.85 22.20
N TYR A 75 -11.25 -1.09 23.24
CA TYR A 75 -10.78 -1.27 24.62
C TYR A 75 -11.97 -1.64 25.52
N PRO A 76 -12.48 -2.88 25.45
CA PRO A 76 -13.68 -3.28 26.20
C PRO A 76 -13.53 -3.15 27.72
N GLY A 77 -12.30 -3.15 28.24
CA GLY A 77 -11.96 -3.16 29.66
C GLY A 77 -11.35 -4.50 30.07
N ASN A 78 -10.99 -4.64 31.35
CA ASN A 78 -10.23 -5.78 31.87
C ASN A 78 -8.95 -6.03 31.04
N ASP A 79 -8.28 -4.95 30.67
CA ASP A 79 -6.99 -4.93 29.98
C ASP A 79 -6.96 -5.66 28.63
N TRP A 80 -8.14 -5.83 28.03
CA TRP A 80 -8.28 -6.35 26.67
C TRP A 80 -8.15 -5.23 25.65
N THR A 81 -7.47 -5.53 24.55
CA THR A 81 -7.42 -4.70 23.35
C THR A 81 -7.72 -5.57 22.13
N ILE A 82 -8.67 -5.14 21.32
CA ILE A 82 -9.01 -5.77 20.04
C ILE A 82 -8.83 -4.72 18.95
N ALA A 83 -7.99 -4.96 17.96
CA ALA A 83 -7.79 -4.06 16.84
C ALA A 83 -7.97 -4.79 15.52
N ALA A 84 -8.66 -4.16 14.57
CA ALA A 84 -8.79 -4.66 13.21
C ALA A 84 -8.46 -3.54 12.25
N GLN A 85 -7.74 -3.85 11.17
CA GLN A 85 -7.35 -2.88 10.16
C GLN A 85 -7.43 -3.50 8.78
N TYR A 86 -7.84 -2.70 7.81
CA TYR A 86 -7.82 -3.02 6.40
C TYR A 86 -7.06 -1.94 5.65
N SER A 87 -6.12 -2.34 4.81
CA SER A 87 -5.43 -1.46 3.87
C SER A 87 -5.71 -1.92 2.45
N HIS A 88 -5.80 -0.99 1.52
CA HIS A 88 -6.08 -1.26 0.12
C HIS A 88 -5.36 -0.28 -0.79
N LYS A 89 -4.86 -0.80 -1.91
CA LYS A 89 -4.30 -0.01 -3.00
C LYS A 89 -5.06 -0.30 -4.27
N TYR A 90 -5.38 0.75 -5.02
CA TYR A 90 -6.02 0.72 -6.31
C TYR A 90 -5.15 1.45 -7.35
N ILE A 91 -4.92 0.82 -8.51
CA ILE A 91 -4.17 1.42 -9.61
C ILE A 91 -5.15 1.92 -10.67
N ALA A 92 -5.24 3.23 -10.84
CA ALA A 92 -6.09 3.86 -11.85
C ALA A 92 -5.48 3.66 -13.25
N GLY A 93 -6.34 3.34 -14.24
CA GLY A 93 -5.88 3.07 -15.61
C GLY A 93 -4.95 1.86 -15.72
N PHE A 94 -5.16 0.85 -14.87
CA PHE A 94 -4.39 -0.40 -14.87
C PHE A 94 -4.33 -1.06 -16.26
N SER A 95 -3.16 -1.63 -16.57
CA SER A 95 -2.90 -2.40 -17.79
C SER A 95 -2.12 -3.67 -17.44
N THR A 96 -2.27 -4.72 -18.25
CA THR A 96 -1.60 -6.02 -18.06
C THR A 96 -0.07 -5.97 -18.11
N GLY A 97 0.50 -4.85 -18.58
CA GLY A 97 1.94 -4.56 -18.53
C GLY A 97 2.47 -4.16 -17.16
N ILE A 98 1.63 -4.07 -16.12
CA ILE A 98 2.02 -3.79 -14.73
C ILE A 98 2.03 -5.09 -13.92
N ALA A 99 3.14 -5.35 -13.21
CA ALA A 99 3.33 -6.57 -12.43
C ALA A 99 2.43 -6.66 -11.18
N GLY A 100 1.98 -5.52 -10.67
CA GLY A 100 1.09 -5.44 -9.50
C GLY A 100 -0.36 -5.80 -9.83
N TYR A 101 -1.20 -5.87 -8.78
CA TYR A 101 -2.64 -6.04 -8.94
C TYR A 101 -3.34 -4.69 -9.08
N ARG A 102 -4.40 -4.64 -9.90
CA ARG A 102 -5.28 -3.46 -9.96
C ARG A 102 -5.83 -3.08 -8.59
N ASN A 103 -6.15 -4.08 -7.78
CA ASN A 103 -6.65 -3.96 -6.42
C ASN A 103 -5.85 -4.91 -5.54
N SER A 104 -5.15 -4.40 -4.54
CA SER A 104 -4.44 -5.21 -3.55
C SER A 104 -4.81 -4.74 -2.15
N GLY A 105 -5.32 -5.66 -1.32
CA GLY A 105 -5.68 -5.34 0.06
C GLY A 105 -5.08 -6.30 1.06
N LEU A 106 -4.94 -5.83 2.31
CA LEU A 106 -4.46 -6.58 3.46
C LEU A 106 -5.35 -6.26 4.65
N ALA A 107 -5.92 -7.30 5.27
CA ALA A 107 -6.65 -7.21 6.51
C ALA A 107 -5.84 -7.83 7.65
N THR A 108 -5.81 -7.17 8.81
CA THR A 108 -5.13 -7.64 10.01
C THR A 108 -6.07 -7.56 11.21
N LEU A 109 -6.05 -8.60 12.06
CA LEU A 109 -6.76 -8.65 13.33
C LEU A 109 -5.74 -8.89 14.44
N ARG A 110 -5.83 -8.11 15.51
CA ARG A 110 -5.07 -8.26 16.74
C ARG A 110 -6.02 -8.41 17.91
N ILE A 111 -5.77 -9.40 18.75
CA ILE A 111 -6.43 -9.60 20.04
C ILE A 111 -5.32 -9.69 21.08
N ALA A 112 -5.36 -8.82 22.09
CA ALA A 112 -4.34 -8.76 23.12
C ALA A 112 -4.99 -8.59 24.50
N LYS A 113 -4.33 -9.11 25.52
CA LYS A 113 -4.68 -8.92 26.92
C LYS A 113 -3.40 -8.66 27.72
N ASP A 114 -3.41 -7.62 28.53
CA ASP A 114 -2.36 -7.43 29.53
C ASP A 114 -2.71 -8.26 30.80
N LEU A 115 -1.71 -8.96 31.33
CA LEU A 115 -1.88 -10.01 32.36
C LEU A 115 -1.32 -9.64 33.74
N PHE A 116 -0.59 -8.52 33.86
CA PHE A 116 0.14 -8.13 35.06
C PHE A 116 0.09 -6.61 35.25
#